data_AF-A0A0L9U683-F1
#
_entry.id   AF-A0A0L9U683-F1
#
_cell.length_a   1.000
_cell.length_b   1.000
_cell.length_c   1.000
_cell.angle_alpha   90.00
_cell.angle_beta   90.00
_cell.angle_gamma   90.00
#
_symmetry.space_group_name_H-M   'P 1'
#
loop_
_entity.id
_entity.type
_entity.pdbx_description
1 polymer ?
#
loop_
_entity_poly.entity_id
_entity_poly.type
_entity_poly.pdbx_seq_one_letter_code
_entity_poly.pdbx_strand_id
1 'polypeptide(L)'
;MSSWKNLLLRIGDKSPEYGVSSDYKDHIDTCFGALRRELDHSHTDVLEFLLTCAEHLPHKIPLYGTLIGLINLENEDFGKQLVEKTKTMFQDALDTGNCNGVRVLMRLLTVMMCSKVLQPSSLVAVFETFLSLAATTVDEEKGNPLWQPCADFYITCILSCLPWGGAELTEQVPEDIDRVMVGVEAYLSIRKHTSDTGLSFFENDDENGEGISDKVSSLLANTYGGAFDEG
;
A
#
# COMPACT_ATOMS: atom_id res chain seq x y z
N MET A 1 9.18 25.53 -10.90
CA MET A 1 7.91 24.91 -10.44
C MET A 1 7.07 25.98 -9.79
N SER A 2 5.74 25.97 -9.99
CA SER A 2 4.84 26.85 -9.24
C SER A 2 4.97 26.59 -7.73
N SER A 3 4.74 27.62 -6.91
CA SER A 3 4.92 27.58 -5.45
C SER A 3 4.17 26.38 -4.81
N TRP A 4 2.93 26.15 -5.24
CA TRP A 4 2.09 25.06 -4.72
C TRP A 4 2.55 23.66 -5.15
N LYS A 5 3.13 23.49 -6.35
CA LYS A 5 3.66 22.18 -6.81
C LYS A 5 4.85 21.76 -5.93
N ASN A 6 5.70 22.70 -5.53
CA ASN A 6 6.82 22.40 -4.63
C ASN A 6 6.32 22.03 -3.23
N LEU A 7 5.37 22.79 -2.67
CA LEU A 7 4.73 22.45 -1.40
C LEU A 7 4.15 21.04 -1.44
N LEU A 8 3.31 20.73 -2.42
CA LEU A 8 2.69 19.40 -2.53
C LEU A 8 3.73 18.27 -2.65
N LEU A 9 4.78 18.46 -3.43
CA LEU A 9 5.85 17.46 -3.58
C LEU A 9 6.63 17.24 -2.28
N ARG A 10 6.89 18.33 -1.54
CA ARG A 10 7.72 18.36 -0.33
C ARG A 10 6.93 18.18 0.97
N ILE A 11 5.63 17.94 0.90
CA ILE A 11 4.83 17.74 2.11
C ILE A 11 5.46 16.65 2.99
N GLY A 12 5.57 16.94 4.29
CA GLY A 12 6.23 16.10 5.28
C GLY A 12 7.77 16.02 5.21
N ASP A 13 8.43 16.70 4.26
CA ASP A 13 9.89 16.80 4.24
C ASP A 13 10.36 17.98 5.10
N LYS A 14 11.58 17.88 5.63
CA LYS A 14 12.28 19.05 6.19
C LYS A 14 12.73 19.94 5.03
N SER A 15 11.97 20.99 4.74
CA SER A 15 12.23 21.88 3.62
C SER A 15 12.05 23.35 4.02
N PRO A 16 12.83 24.27 3.44
CA PRO A 16 12.71 25.71 3.76
C PRO A 16 11.33 26.28 3.39
N GLU A 17 10.61 25.63 2.46
CA GLU A 17 9.26 26.02 2.05
C GLU A 17 8.21 25.86 3.17
N TYR A 18 8.43 24.93 4.11
CA TYR A 18 7.59 24.75 5.31
C TYR A 18 8.16 25.46 6.55
N GLY A 19 9.27 26.20 6.38
CA GLY A 19 9.92 26.94 7.45
C GLY A 19 10.61 26.03 8.48
N VAL A 20 10.64 26.48 9.74
CA VAL A 20 11.29 25.76 10.84
C VAL A 20 10.34 24.77 11.52
N SER A 21 9.05 24.77 11.17
CA SER A 21 8.10 23.81 11.74
C SER A 21 8.49 22.40 11.33
N SER A 22 8.49 21.50 12.29
CA SER A 22 8.63 20.06 12.05
C SER A 22 7.30 19.33 12.21
N ASP A 23 6.20 20.07 12.42
CA ASP A 23 4.88 19.49 12.62
C ASP A 23 4.21 19.22 11.27
N TYR A 24 3.85 17.96 11.03
CA TYR A 24 3.12 17.53 9.85
C TYR A 24 1.77 18.24 9.70
N LYS A 25 1.13 18.61 10.81
CA LYS A 25 -0.14 19.35 10.77
C LYS A 25 0.03 20.72 10.11
N ASP A 26 1.04 21.48 10.52
CA ASP A 26 1.34 22.79 9.94
C ASP A 26 1.69 22.67 8.44
N HIS A 27 2.39 21.60 8.05
CA HIS A 27 2.71 21.33 6.66
C HIS A 27 1.44 21.07 5.83
N ILE A 28 0.51 20.28 6.38
CA ILE A 28 -0.78 19.99 5.73
C ILE A 28 -1.60 21.28 5.59
N ASP A 29 -1.75 22.06 6.66
CA ASP A 29 -2.54 23.31 6.65
C ASP A 29 -1.96 24.33 5.65
N THR A 30 -0.63 24.47 5.64
CA THR A 30 0.07 25.36 4.69
C THR A 30 -0.12 24.90 3.25
N CYS A 31 0.05 23.60 2.97
CA CYS A 31 -0.13 23.04 1.65
C CYS A 31 -1.58 23.18 1.17
N PHE A 32 -2.54 22.84 2.04
CA PHE A 32 -3.97 22.95 1.77
C PHE A 32 -4.35 24.39 1.43
N GLY A 33 -3.91 25.37 2.23
CA GLY A 33 -4.16 26.77 1.97
C GLY A 33 -3.60 27.27 0.64
N ALA A 34 -2.47 26.73 0.17
CA ALA A 34 -1.93 27.02 -1.15
C ALA A 34 -2.76 26.36 -2.27
N LEU A 35 -3.07 25.06 -2.15
CA LEU A 35 -3.87 24.33 -3.13
C LEU A 35 -5.26 24.94 -3.30
N ARG A 36 -5.92 25.28 -2.21
CA ARG A 36 -7.25 25.89 -2.20
C ARG A 36 -7.32 27.15 -3.07
N ARG A 37 -6.32 28.03 -3.00
CA ARG A 37 -6.27 29.26 -3.82
C ARG A 37 -6.06 28.97 -5.30
N GLU A 38 -5.40 27.86 -5.60
CA GLU A 38 -5.06 27.45 -6.97
C GLU A 38 -6.20 26.68 -7.65
N LEU A 39 -7.10 26.06 -6.87
CA LEU A 39 -8.24 25.31 -7.41
C LEU A 39 -9.14 26.16 -8.32
N ASP A 40 -9.29 27.45 -8.03
CA ASP A 40 -10.10 28.39 -8.82
C ASP A 40 -9.50 28.72 -10.20
N HIS A 41 -8.20 28.47 -10.38
CA HIS A 41 -7.45 28.88 -11.58
C HIS A 41 -6.88 27.69 -12.37
N SER A 42 -6.52 26.63 -11.66
CA SER A 42 -5.69 25.52 -12.17
C SER A 42 -6.24 24.16 -11.74
N HIS A 43 -7.56 23.98 -11.78
CA HIS A 43 -8.24 22.76 -11.33
C HIS A 43 -7.62 21.47 -11.88
N THR A 44 -7.52 21.35 -13.21
CA THR A 44 -7.00 20.15 -13.88
C THR A 44 -5.55 19.89 -13.52
N ASP A 45 -4.72 20.93 -13.50
CA ASP A 45 -3.31 20.86 -13.12
C ASP A 45 -3.12 20.34 -11.69
N VAL A 46 -3.94 20.82 -10.75
CA VAL A 46 -3.91 20.38 -9.34
C VAL A 46 -4.30 18.91 -9.23
N LEU A 47 -5.38 18.52 -9.91
CA LEU A 47 -5.86 17.14 -9.93
C LEU A 47 -4.80 16.19 -10.49
N GLU A 48 -4.23 16.50 -11.65
CA GLU A 48 -3.20 15.66 -12.29
C GLU A 48 -1.93 15.57 -11.46
N PHE A 49 -1.46 16.70 -10.92
CA PHE A 49 -0.22 16.73 -10.15
C PHE A 49 -0.35 16.02 -8.80
N LEU A 50 -1.50 16.16 -8.12
CA LEU A 50 -1.78 15.47 -6.85
C LEU A 50 -1.79 13.94 -7.03
N LEU A 51 -2.49 13.45 -8.06
CA LEU A 51 -2.53 12.02 -8.37
C LEU A 51 -1.17 11.49 -8.81
N THR A 52 -0.42 12.25 -9.61
CA THR A 52 0.96 11.91 -9.98
C THR A 52 1.85 11.77 -8.75
N CYS A 53 1.75 12.69 -7.79
CA CYS A 53 2.50 12.62 -6.54
C CYS A 53 2.10 11.38 -5.72
N ALA A 54 0.80 11.10 -5.59
CA ALA A 54 0.33 9.93 -4.87
C ALA A 54 0.82 8.61 -5.48
N GLU A 55 0.86 8.53 -6.82
CA GLU A 55 1.36 7.37 -7.54
C GLU A 55 2.89 7.17 -7.37
N HIS A 56 3.66 8.25 -7.47
CA HIS A 56 5.13 8.17 -7.48
C HIS A 56 5.76 8.24 -6.08
N LEU A 57 5.02 8.69 -5.07
CA LEU A 57 5.49 8.84 -3.68
C LEU A 57 4.58 8.07 -2.71
N PRO A 58 4.53 6.73 -2.79
CA PRO A 58 3.57 5.91 -2.05
C PRO A 58 3.74 5.93 -0.52
N HIS A 59 4.88 6.41 -0.03
CA HIS A 59 5.16 6.61 1.40
C HIS A 59 4.53 7.90 1.94
N LYS A 60 4.14 8.85 1.08
CA LYS A 60 3.45 10.10 1.43
C LYS A 60 1.93 10.03 1.22
N ILE A 61 1.40 8.90 0.75
CA ILE A 61 -0.04 8.73 0.51
C ILE A 61 -0.93 9.18 1.68
N PRO A 62 -0.62 8.91 2.96
CA PRO A 62 -1.44 9.42 4.06
C PRO A 62 -1.57 10.95 4.07
N LEU A 63 -0.49 11.67 3.74
CA LEU A 63 -0.50 13.14 3.69
C LEU A 63 -1.36 13.63 2.52
N TYR A 64 -1.22 13.00 1.35
CA TYR A 64 -2.09 13.30 0.20
C TYR A 64 -3.54 12.97 0.47
N GLY A 65 -3.81 11.85 1.14
CA GLY A 65 -5.13 11.44 1.58
C GLY A 65 -5.80 12.46 2.48
N THR A 66 -5.08 13.01 3.46
CA THR A 66 -5.60 14.08 4.32
C THR A 66 -5.91 15.33 3.51
N LEU A 67 -5.02 15.74 2.60
CA LEU A 67 -5.28 16.88 1.70
C LEU A 67 -6.52 16.66 0.84
N ILE A 68 -6.70 15.46 0.27
CA ILE A 68 -7.88 15.11 -0.53
C ILE A 68 -9.14 15.22 0.33
N GLY A 69 -9.12 14.73 1.57
CA GLY A 69 -10.22 14.87 2.53
C GLY A 69 -10.57 16.33 2.82
N LEU A 70 -9.57 17.16 3.09
CA LEU A 70 -9.77 18.60 3.32
C LEU A 70 -10.33 19.33 2.09
N ILE A 71 -9.82 19.00 0.90
CA ILE A 71 -10.34 19.58 -0.35
C ILE A 71 -11.78 19.13 -0.59
N ASN A 72 -12.10 17.86 -0.35
CA ASN A 72 -13.45 17.34 -0.50
C ASN A 72 -14.47 18.02 0.43
N LEU A 73 -14.05 18.39 1.65
CA LEU A 73 -14.90 19.15 2.58
C LEU A 73 -15.27 20.55 2.06
N GLU A 74 -14.41 21.19 1.27
CA GLU A 74 -14.68 22.51 0.69
C GLU A 74 -15.27 22.44 -0.72
N ASN A 75 -14.93 21.41 -1.49
CA ASN A 75 -15.31 21.24 -2.88
C ASN A 75 -15.53 19.75 -3.21
N GLU A 76 -16.77 19.30 -2.99
CA GLU A 76 -17.18 17.91 -3.26
C GLU A 76 -17.07 17.55 -4.76
N ASP A 77 -17.28 18.51 -5.67
CA ASP A 77 -17.17 18.28 -7.11
C ASP A 77 -15.73 18.01 -7.54
N PHE A 78 -14.74 18.64 -6.92
CA PHE A 78 -13.33 18.29 -7.09
C PHE A 78 -13.06 16.88 -6.56
N GLY A 79 -13.59 16.54 -5.38
CA GLY A 79 -13.48 15.20 -4.80
C GLY A 79 -14.01 14.11 -5.73
N LYS A 80 -15.19 14.31 -6.33
CA LYS A 80 -15.78 13.40 -7.33
C LYS A 80 -14.88 13.23 -8.56
N GLN A 81 -14.34 14.31 -9.10
CA GLN A 81 -13.43 14.25 -10.26
C GLN A 81 -12.14 13.49 -9.92
N LEU A 82 -11.60 13.70 -8.72
CA LEU A 82 -10.41 12.98 -8.25
C LEU A 82 -10.67 11.48 -8.11
N VAL A 83 -11.83 11.09 -7.57
CA VAL A 83 -12.25 9.69 -7.47
C VAL A 83 -12.41 9.05 -8.86
N GLU A 84 -13.09 9.73 -9.80
CA GLU A 84 -13.28 9.17 -11.15
C GLU A 84 -11.96 9.04 -11.91
N LYS A 85 -11.04 10.00 -11.75
CA LYS A 85 -9.70 9.91 -12.34
C LYS A 85 -8.90 8.77 -11.71
N THR A 86 -8.95 8.61 -10.39
CA THR A 86 -8.27 7.51 -9.69
C THR A 86 -8.80 6.15 -10.16
N LYS A 87 -10.11 6.01 -10.32
CA LYS A 87 -10.74 4.82 -10.88
C LYS A 87 -10.27 4.55 -12.32
N THR A 88 -10.17 5.58 -13.16
CA THR A 88 -9.65 5.45 -14.52
C THR A 88 -8.19 4.96 -14.52
N MET A 89 -7.33 5.54 -13.67
CA MET A 89 -5.95 5.08 -13.50
C MET A 89 -5.88 3.64 -12.98
N PHE A 90 -6.79 3.27 -12.09
CA PHE A 90 -6.85 1.93 -11.53
C PHE A 90 -7.24 0.89 -12.58
N GLN A 91 -8.23 1.21 -13.42
CA GLN A 91 -8.62 0.36 -14.54
C GLN A 91 -7.47 0.21 -15.55
N ASP A 92 -6.81 1.31 -15.92
CA ASP A 92 -5.66 1.28 -16.83
C ASP A 92 -4.50 0.44 -16.28
N ALA A 93 -4.23 0.52 -14.98
CA ALA A 93 -3.23 -0.30 -14.32
C ALA A 93 -3.59 -1.80 -14.34
N LEU A 94 -4.88 -2.15 -14.24
CA LEU A 94 -5.35 -3.52 -14.40
C LEU A 94 -5.21 -4.01 -15.85
N ASP A 95 -5.64 -3.19 -16.82
CA ASP A 95 -5.64 -3.54 -18.25
C ASP A 95 -4.20 -3.71 -18.79
N THR A 96 -3.26 -2.91 -18.30
CA THR A 96 -1.84 -2.98 -18.68
C THR A 96 -1.02 -3.98 -17.88
N GLY A 97 -1.60 -4.59 -16.83
CA GLY A 97 -0.88 -5.49 -15.93
C GLY A 97 0.17 -4.78 -15.05
N ASN A 98 0.01 -3.48 -14.79
CA ASN A 98 0.88 -2.72 -13.91
C ASN A 98 0.60 -3.05 -12.43
N CYS A 99 1.16 -4.15 -11.95
CA CYS A 99 1.00 -4.63 -10.58
C CYS A 99 1.42 -3.61 -9.51
N ASN A 100 2.38 -2.72 -9.82
CA ASN A 100 2.79 -1.66 -8.90
C ASN A 100 1.72 -0.57 -8.84
N GLY A 101 1.24 -0.12 -10.00
CA GLY A 101 0.15 0.86 -10.09
C GLY A 101 -1.10 0.38 -9.36
N VAL A 102 -1.52 -0.87 -9.57
CA VAL A 102 -2.66 -1.48 -8.86
C VAL A 102 -2.47 -1.41 -7.34
N ARG A 103 -1.32 -1.83 -6.81
CA ARG A 103 -1.05 -1.80 -5.36
C ARG A 103 -1.04 -0.39 -4.79
N VAL A 104 -0.44 0.57 -5.50
CA VAL A 104 -0.36 1.96 -5.06
C VAL A 104 -1.74 2.62 -5.09
N LEU A 105 -2.51 2.41 -6.14
CA LEU A 105 -3.86 2.97 -6.28
C LEU A 105 -4.84 2.36 -5.29
N MET A 106 -4.76 1.05 -5.01
CA MET A 106 -5.55 0.44 -3.93
C MET A 106 -5.25 1.05 -2.56
N ARG A 107 -3.98 1.35 -2.27
CA ARG A 107 -3.61 2.07 -1.05
C ARG A 107 -4.21 3.48 -1.03
N LEU A 108 -4.17 4.20 -2.14
CA LEU A 108 -4.77 5.52 -2.26
C LEU A 108 -6.29 5.47 -2.05
N LEU A 109 -7.00 4.52 -2.66
CA LEU A 109 -8.43 4.29 -2.45
C LEU A 109 -8.75 4.02 -0.97
N THR A 110 -7.93 3.20 -0.31
CA THR A 110 -8.08 2.90 1.12
C THR A 110 -7.94 4.15 1.97
N VAL A 111 -6.94 4.98 1.69
CA VAL A 111 -6.71 6.22 2.45
C VAL A 111 -7.81 7.25 2.15
N MET A 112 -8.32 7.33 0.91
CA MET A 112 -9.48 8.18 0.58
C MET A 112 -10.74 7.75 1.33
N MET A 113 -10.93 6.45 1.59
CA MET A 113 -12.00 5.95 2.45
C MET A 113 -11.81 6.42 3.90
N CYS A 114 -10.60 6.31 4.46
CA CYS A 114 -10.27 6.82 5.80
C CYS A 114 -10.50 8.34 5.90
N SER A 115 -10.18 9.09 4.84
CA SER A 115 -10.43 10.54 4.73
C SER A 115 -11.88 10.93 4.44
N LYS A 116 -12.83 9.99 4.49
CA LYS A 116 -14.28 10.19 4.26
C LYS A 116 -14.63 10.71 2.86
N VAL A 117 -13.77 10.43 1.87
CA VAL A 117 -14.00 10.75 0.44
C VAL A 117 -14.71 9.58 -0.26
N LEU A 118 -14.42 8.35 0.17
CA LEU A 118 -15.05 7.13 -0.32
C LEU A 118 -15.85 6.44 0.78
N GLN A 119 -16.93 5.75 0.39
CA GLN A 119 -17.67 4.88 1.29
C GLN A 119 -16.90 3.57 1.52
N PRO A 120 -16.87 3.04 2.75
CA PRO A 120 -16.21 1.76 3.05
C PRO A 120 -16.73 0.60 2.21
N SER A 121 -18.05 0.53 1.99
CA SER A 121 -18.71 -0.51 1.18
C SER A 121 -18.19 -0.54 -0.26
N SER A 122 -17.88 0.61 -0.85
CA SER A 122 -17.30 0.68 -2.20
C SER A 122 -15.91 0.05 -2.27
N LEU A 123 -15.10 0.19 -1.22
CA LEU A 123 -13.78 -0.44 -1.16
C LEU A 123 -13.89 -1.96 -0.94
N VAL A 124 -14.81 -2.40 -0.07
CA VAL A 124 -15.10 -3.83 0.13
C VAL A 124 -15.53 -4.48 -1.18
N ALA A 125 -16.38 -3.84 -2.00
CA ALA A 125 -16.78 -4.40 -3.29
C ALA A 125 -15.59 -4.66 -4.23
N VAL A 126 -14.53 -3.83 -4.17
CA VAL A 126 -13.28 -4.08 -4.89
C VAL A 126 -12.56 -5.30 -4.32
N PHE A 127 -12.50 -5.44 -2.99
CA PHE A 127 -11.91 -6.62 -2.34
C PHE A 127 -12.64 -7.90 -2.72
N GLU A 128 -13.98 -7.90 -2.71
CA GLU A 128 -14.80 -9.05 -3.12
C GLU A 128 -14.56 -9.42 -4.58
N THR A 129 -14.40 -8.42 -5.45
CA THR A 129 -14.05 -8.65 -6.86
C THR A 129 -12.69 -9.33 -6.97
N PHE A 130 -11.67 -8.83 -6.27
CA PHE A 130 -10.32 -9.40 -6.28
C PHE A 130 -10.29 -10.82 -5.69
N LEU A 131 -11.03 -11.05 -4.62
CA LEU A 131 -11.19 -12.36 -3.99
C LEU A 131 -11.89 -13.34 -4.94
N SER A 132 -12.96 -12.92 -5.62
CA SER A 132 -13.63 -13.73 -6.64
C SER A 132 -12.67 -14.08 -7.79
N LEU A 133 -11.86 -13.12 -8.25
CA LEU A 133 -10.86 -13.37 -9.29
C LEU A 133 -9.80 -14.39 -8.83
N ALA A 134 -9.32 -14.28 -7.60
CA ALA A 134 -8.39 -15.23 -7.00
C ALA A 134 -8.99 -16.65 -6.89
N ALA A 135 -10.26 -16.76 -6.48
CA ALA A 135 -10.95 -18.05 -6.40
C ALA A 135 -11.11 -18.69 -7.79
N THR A 136 -11.57 -17.93 -8.78
CA THR A 136 -11.77 -18.46 -10.15
C THR A 136 -10.48 -18.88 -10.85
N THR A 137 -9.35 -18.28 -10.51
CA THR A 137 -8.06 -18.60 -11.14
C THR A 137 -7.45 -19.90 -10.61
N VAL A 138 -7.74 -20.27 -9.36
CA VAL A 138 -7.19 -21.48 -8.70
C VAL A 138 -8.20 -22.63 -8.60
N ASP A 139 -9.46 -22.41 -9.02
CA ASP A 139 -10.51 -23.43 -9.10
C ASP A 139 -10.03 -24.72 -9.80
N GLU A 140 -10.19 -25.88 -9.16
CA GLU A 140 -9.70 -27.17 -9.68
C GLU A 140 -10.49 -27.68 -10.90
N GLU A 141 -11.73 -27.22 -11.08
CA GLU A 141 -12.61 -27.62 -12.19
C GLU A 141 -12.56 -26.63 -13.38
N LYS A 142 -12.36 -25.33 -13.10
CA LYS A 142 -12.46 -24.23 -14.08
C LYS A 142 -11.18 -23.41 -14.26
N GLY A 143 -10.29 -23.43 -13.28
CA GLY A 143 -9.09 -22.59 -13.20
C GLY A 143 -7.82 -23.30 -13.65
N ASN A 144 -6.70 -22.57 -13.64
CA ASN A 144 -5.38 -23.13 -13.93
C ASN A 144 -4.50 -23.01 -12.68
N PRO A 145 -4.17 -24.13 -12.01
CA PRO A 145 -3.32 -24.10 -10.81
C PRO A 145 -1.95 -23.44 -10.99
N LEU A 146 -1.44 -23.32 -12.23
CA LEU A 146 -0.21 -22.58 -12.54
C LEU A 146 -0.35 -21.06 -12.38
N TRP A 147 -1.58 -20.56 -12.25
CA TRP A 147 -1.91 -19.14 -12.12
C TRP A 147 -2.03 -18.68 -10.66
N GLN A 148 -1.66 -19.55 -9.71
CA GLN A 148 -1.61 -19.20 -8.29
C GLN A 148 -0.83 -17.90 -8.00
N PRO A 149 0.28 -17.55 -8.68
CA PRO A 149 0.93 -16.25 -8.47
C PRO A 149 0.04 -15.03 -8.79
N CYS A 150 -0.87 -15.17 -9.76
CA CYS A 150 -1.85 -14.12 -10.10
C CYS A 150 -2.94 -14.01 -9.01
N ALA A 151 -3.43 -15.15 -8.52
CA ALA A 151 -4.37 -15.18 -7.40
C ALA A 151 -3.74 -14.62 -6.11
N ASP A 152 -2.50 -15.02 -5.81
CA ASP A 152 -1.70 -14.51 -4.70
C ASP A 152 -1.53 -12.98 -4.79
N PHE A 153 -1.37 -12.44 -5.99
CA PHE A 153 -1.28 -11.00 -6.20
C PHE A 153 -2.55 -10.28 -5.77
N TYR A 154 -3.74 -10.75 -6.17
CA TYR A 154 -5.01 -10.15 -5.75
C TYR A 154 -5.21 -10.19 -4.23
N ILE A 155 -4.92 -11.34 -3.61
CA ILE A 155 -5.01 -11.51 -2.16
C ILE A 155 -4.01 -10.61 -1.44
N THR A 156 -2.78 -10.51 -1.94
CA THR A 156 -1.76 -9.61 -1.40
C THR A 156 -2.20 -8.15 -1.50
N CYS A 157 -2.84 -7.74 -2.60
CA CYS A 157 -3.38 -6.39 -2.75
C CYS A 157 -4.41 -6.07 -1.65
N ILE A 158 -5.38 -6.97 -1.40
CA ILE A 158 -6.36 -6.84 -0.32
C ILE A 158 -5.64 -6.69 1.04
N LEU A 159 -4.77 -7.64 1.38
CA LEU A 159 -4.06 -7.66 2.67
C LEU A 159 -3.20 -6.42 2.87
N SER A 160 -2.56 -5.92 1.81
CA SER A 160 -1.72 -4.71 1.87
C SER A 160 -2.48 -3.41 2.15
N CYS A 161 -3.81 -3.42 2.01
CA CYS A 161 -4.67 -2.28 2.34
C CYS A 161 -5.00 -2.21 3.84
N LEU A 162 -5.04 -3.36 4.51
CA LEU A 162 -5.45 -3.45 5.93
C LEU A 162 -4.61 -2.59 6.89
N PRO A 163 -3.28 -2.45 6.73
CA PRO A 163 -2.49 -1.53 7.57
C PRO A 163 -2.92 -0.07 7.49
N TRP A 164 -3.60 0.34 6.41
CA TRP A 164 -3.96 1.74 6.15
C TRP A 164 -5.41 2.08 6.54
N GLY A 165 -6.30 1.09 6.48
CA GLY A 165 -7.74 1.32 6.71
C GLY A 165 -8.50 0.15 7.32
N GLY A 166 -7.80 -0.89 7.79
CA GLY A 166 -8.44 -2.07 8.38
C GLY A 166 -9.25 -1.76 9.65
N ALA A 167 -8.73 -0.87 10.51
CA ALA A 167 -9.45 -0.42 11.71
C ALA A 167 -10.75 0.31 11.33
N GLU A 168 -10.69 1.21 10.35
CA GLU A 168 -11.83 1.96 9.85
C GLU A 168 -12.90 1.05 9.22
N LEU A 169 -12.47 0.04 8.45
CA LEU A 169 -13.36 -0.97 7.87
C LEU A 169 -14.04 -1.82 8.95
N THR A 170 -13.28 -2.23 9.97
CA THR A 170 -13.82 -3.03 11.09
C THR A 170 -14.83 -2.23 11.91
N GLU A 171 -14.61 -0.93 12.07
CA GLU A 171 -15.54 -0.06 12.78
C GLU A 171 -16.82 0.22 11.98
N GLN A 172 -16.68 0.54 10.68
CA GLN A 172 -17.82 0.99 9.87
C GLN A 172 -18.61 -0.16 9.22
N VAL A 173 -17.95 -1.24 8.79
CA VAL A 173 -18.54 -2.35 8.02
C VAL A 173 -18.01 -3.72 8.47
N PRO A 174 -18.15 -4.09 9.77
CA PRO A 174 -17.56 -5.31 10.33
C PRO A 174 -18.00 -6.59 9.60
N GLU A 175 -19.30 -6.72 9.31
CA GLU A 175 -19.84 -7.93 8.66
C GLU A 175 -19.27 -8.16 7.25
N ASP A 176 -19.06 -7.08 6.51
CA ASP A 176 -18.55 -7.11 5.15
C ASP A 176 -17.05 -7.43 5.12
N ILE A 177 -16.26 -6.81 6.02
CA ILE A 177 -14.83 -7.11 6.10
C ILE A 177 -14.58 -8.52 6.63
N ASP A 178 -15.37 -9.00 7.60
CA ASP A 178 -15.29 -10.38 8.11
C ASP A 178 -15.54 -11.39 6.99
N ARG A 179 -16.55 -11.15 6.13
CA ARG A 179 -16.83 -11.98 4.95
C ARG A 179 -15.62 -12.03 4.00
N VAL A 180 -14.99 -10.90 3.73
CA VAL A 180 -13.77 -10.84 2.90
C VAL A 180 -12.65 -11.63 3.54
N MET A 181 -12.44 -11.49 4.86
CA MET A 181 -11.37 -12.19 5.58
C MET A 181 -11.56 -13.70 5.62
N VAL A 182 -12.81 -14.18 5.80
CA VAL A 182 -13.14 -15.61 5.68
C VAL A 182 -12.80 -16.13 4.28
N GLY A 183 -13.09 -15.36 3.23
CA GLY A 183 -12.73 -15.73 1.86
C GLY A 183 -11.22 -15.77 1.63
N VAL A 184 -10.48 -14.80 2.17
CA VAL A 184 -9.01 -14.80 2.12
C VAL A 184 -8.44 -16.04 2.83
N GLU A 185 -8.95 -16.40 4.00
CA GLU A 185 -8.53 -17.60 4.74
C GLU A 185 -8.83 -18.88 3.95
N ALA A 186 -10.02 -18.97 3.33
CA ALA A 186 -10.37 -20.10 2.48
C ALA A 186 -9.40 -20.26 1.29
N TYR A 187 -9.03 -19.15 0.63
CA TYR A 187 -8.02 -19.16 -0.43
C TYR A 187 -6.66 -19.64 0.09
N LEU A 188 -6.19 -19.08 1.21
CA LEU A 188 -4.89 -19.43 1.78
C LEU A 188 -4.81 -20.91 2.18
N SER A 189 -5.94 -21.52 2.58
CA SER A 189 -6.03 -22.93 2.96
C SER A 189 -5.87 -23.89 1.78
N ILE A 190 -6.28 -23.49 0.57
CA ILE A 190 -6.16 -24.31 -0.66
C ILE A 190 -4.89 -24.00 -1.45
N ARG A 191 -4.15 -22.95 -1.05
CA ARG A 191 -2.95 -22.49 -1.72
C ARG A 191 -1.85 -23.55 -1.64
N LYS A 192 -1.18 -23.84 -2.76
CA LYS A 192 -0.01 -24.73 -2.77
C LYS A 192 1.17 -24.06 -2.09
N HIS A 193 1.75 -24.75 -1.12
CA HIS A 193 2.97 -24.33 -0.41
C HIS A 193 4.20 -24.97 -1.07
N THR A 194 4.58 -24.49 -2.24
CA THR A 194 5.87 -24.84 -2.84
C THR A 194 6.92 -23.88 -2.25
N SER A 195 7.65 -24.31 -1.23
CA SER A 195 8.85 -23.62 -0.77
C SER A 195 9.95 -23.85 -1.80
N ASP A 196 10.20 -22.87 -2.65
CA ASP A 196 11.36 -22.93 -3.54
C ASP A 196 12.61 -22.74 -2.68
N THR A 197 13.46 -23.78 -2.60
CA THR A 197 14.74 -23.72 -1.89
C THR A 197 15.60 -22.55 -2.36
N GLY A 198 15.40 -22.07 -3.61
CA GLY A 198 16.06 -20.89 -4.15
C GLY A 198 15.58 -19.55 -3.58
N LEU A 199 14.44 -19.51 -2.88
CA LEU A 199 13.92 -18.32 -2.19
C LEU A 199 14.16 -18.36 -0.67
N SER A 200 14.67 -19.48 -0.15
CA SER A 200 15.07 -19.58 1.25
C SER A 200 16.51 -19.12 1.41
N PHE A 201 16.72 -18.03 2.14
CA PHE A 201 18.07 -17.56 2.48
C PHE A 201 18.74 -18.38 3.58
N PHE A 202 17.97 -19.25 4.24
CA PHE A 202 18.41 -20.17 5.28
C PHE A 202 18.00 -21.60 4.94
N GLU A 203 18.81 -22.58 5.31
CA GLU A 203 18.37 -23.98 5.26
C GLU A 203 17.23 -24.18 6.26
N ASN A 204 16.21 -24.95 5.88
CA ASN A 204 15.13 -25.31 6.79
C ASN A 204 15.73 -26.21 7.88
N ASP A 205 15.98 -25.66 9.07
CA ASP A 205 16.51 -26.35 10.25
C ASP A 205 15.48 -27.31 10.89
N ASP A 206 14.62 -27.96 10.10
CA ASP A 206 13.61 -28.90 10.61
C ASP A 206 14.17 -30.33 10.81
N GLU A 207 15.46 -30.57 10.57
CA GLU A 207 16.14 -31.82 10.93
C GLU A 207 17.57 -31.57 11.46
N ASN A 208 17.69 -31.18 12.74
CA ASN A 208 18.71 -31.59 13.73
C ASN A 208 19.06 -30.46 14.72
N GLY A 209 18.45 -30.53 15.90
CA GLY A 209 18.77 -29.71 17.07
C GLY A 209 20.16 -29.93 17.70
N GLU A 210 21.15 -30.41 16.96
CA GLU A 210 22.52 -30.64 17.47
C GLU A 210 23.59 -29.73 16.82
N GLY A 211 23.29 -29.00 15.74
CA GLY A 211 24.31 -28.25 14.98
C GLY A 211 24.66 -26.83 15.46
N ILE A 212 23.91 -26.25 16.40
CA ILE A 212 24.06 -24.83 16.78
C ILE A 212 25.31 -24.60 17.65
N SER A 213 25.65 -25.56 18.52
CA SER A 213 26.81 -25.46 19.42
C SER A 213 28.16 -25.41 18.67
N ASP A 214 28.27 -26.17 17.59
CA ASP A 214 29.52 -26.28 16.82
C ASP A 214 29.75 -25.06 15.90
N LYS A 215 28.66 -24.49 15.35
CA LYS A 215 28.73 -23.26 14.53
C LYS A 215 29.14 -22.04 15.37
N VAL A 216 28.63 -21.89 16.59
CA VAL A 216 29.04 -20.79 17.48
C VAL A 216 30.51 -20.94 17.93
N SER A 217 30.94 -22.17 18.23
CA SER A 217 32.32 -22.45 18.65
C SER A 217 33.34 -22.18 17.54
N SER A 218 33.01 -22.53 16.30
CA SER A 218 33.86 -22.26 15.12
C SER A 218 33.94 -20.77 14.76
N LEU A 219 32.87 -20.00 14.94
CA LEU A 219 32.87 -18.55 14.74
C LEU A 219 33.71 -17.82 15.80
N LEU A 220 33.63 -18.26 17.06
CA LEU A 220 34.45 -17.69 18.13
C LEU A 220 35.94 -18.02 17.93
N ALA A 221 36.28 -19.25 17.50
CA ALA A 221 37.66 -19.63 17.20
C ALA A 221 38.27 -18.81 16.05
N ASN A 222 37.50 -18.53 15.00
CA ASN A 222 37.97 -17.72 13.87
C ASN A 222 38.08 -16.22 14.18
N THR A 223 37.32 -15.73 15.16
CA THR A 223 37.33 -14.30 15.55
C THR A 223 38.39 -13.99 16.60
N TYR A 224 38.75 -14.97 17.45
CA TYR A 224 39.68 -14.78 18.57
C TYR A 224 40.99 -15.59 18.48
N GLY A 225 41.17 -16.46 17.49
CA GLY A 225 42.38 -17.29 17.33
C GLY A 225 43.60 -16.60 16.70
N GLY A 226 43.51 -15.30 16.38
CA GLY A 226 44.57 -14.55 15.67
C GLY A 226 45.44 -13.63 16.52
N ALA A 227 45.25 -13.58 17.85
CA ALA A 227 46.02 -12.68 18.70
C ALA A 227 46.28 -13.31 20.06
N PHE A 228 47.29 -14.18 20.14
CA PHE A 228 48.21 -14.37 21.28
C PHE A 228 49.15 -15.53 20.92
N ASP A 229 50.20 -15.22 20.16
CA ASP A 229 51.44 -16.01 20.18
C ASP A 229 52.54 -15.03 20.60
N GLU A 230 52.76 -14.93 21.92
CA GLU A 230 53.93 -14.28 22.51
C GLU A 230 55.03 -15.34 22.66
N GLY A 231 56.11 -15.13 21.91
CA GLY A 231 57.41 -15.78 22.04
C GLY A 231 58.48 -14.91 21.40
#